data_AF-A0A5S3YNM2-F1
#
_entry.id   AF-A0A5S3YNM2-F1
#
_cell.length_a   1.000
_cell.length_b   1.000
_cell.length_c   1.000
_cell.angle_alpha   90.00
_cell.angle_beta   90.00
_cell.angle_gamma   90.00
#
_symmetry.space_group_name_H-M   'P 1'
#
loop_
_entity.id
_entity.type
_entity.pdbx_description
1 polymer ?
#
loop_
_entity_poly.entity_id
_entity_poly.type
_entity_poly.pdbx_seq_one_letter_code
_entity_poly.pdbx_strand_id
1 'polypeptide(L)'
;GGGNDVLDGGAGNDTLKGQAGDDELDGGAGDDTLYGGAGNDTYYWGAGSGNDRIYNYDSGSRGDASDIDKLVFKAGVTADDLEWSRSGQHLQVTLKSTGETLSIYYFFSSEAYRINAIELADGTALDIAAIEEQIKTIMGTEGNDSLSGYEQEDKIYGLG
;
A
#
# COMPACT_ATOMS: atom_id res chain seq x y z
N GLY A 1 -4.60 -12.31 18.32
CA GLY A 1 -4.93 -13.61 18.95
C GLY A 1 -5.03 -14.60 17.82
N GLY A 2 -5.92 -15.58 17.86
CA GLY A 2 -6.51 -16.04 16.59
C GLY A 2 -7.96 -15.58 16.59
N GLY A 3 -8.46 -15.06 15.48
CA GLY A 3 -9.77 -14.45 15.32
C GLY A 3 -9.69 -13.04 14.75
N ASN A 4 -10.84 -12.51 14.36
CA ASN A 4 -10.99 -11.16 13.81
C ASN A 4 -10.76 -10.13 14.93
N ASP A 5 -9.66 -9.40 14.83
CA ASP A 5 -9.19 -8.43 15.82
C ASP A 5 -9.33 -6.99 15.29
N VAL A 6 -9.50 -6.03 16.20
CA VAL A 6 -9.38 -4.58 15.92
C VAL A 6 -8.16 -4.07 16.66
N LEU A 7 -7.16 -3.60 15.92
CA LEU A 7 -5.86 -3.16 16.41
C LEU A 7 -5.68 -1.67 16.15
N ASP A 8 -5.54 -0.90 17.23
CA ASP A 8 -5.25 0.53 17.22
C ASP A 8 -3.94 0.77 17.99
N GLY A 9 -2.89 1.23 17.30
CA GLY A 9 -1.59 1.55 17.89
C GLY A 9 -1.61 2.87 18.67
N GLY A 10 -2.52 3.78 18.34
CA GLY A 10 -2.68 5.05 19.02
C GLY A 10 -1.58 6.04 18.67
N ALA A 11 -0.57 6.19 19.53
CA ALA A 11 0.49 7.16 19.31
C ALA A 11 1.84 6.56 19.66
N GLY A 12 2.84 6.84 18.82
CA GLY A 12 4.15 6.21 18.91
C GLY A 12 4.42 5.37 17.67
N ASN A 13 5.57 4.72 17.65
CA ASN A 13 5.93 3.83 16.54
C ASN A 13 5.60 2.40 16.96
N ASP A 14 4.53 1.86 16.40
CA ASP A 14 3.94 0.60 16.79
C ASP A 14 4.22 -0.53 15.79
N THR A 15 4.04 -1.74 16.27
CA THR A 15 4.07 -2.95 15.44
C THR A 15 2.82 -3.75 15.71
N LEU A 16 1.88 -3.72 14.77
CA LEU A 16 0.60 -4.40 14.86
C LEU A 16 0.61 -5.68 14.04
N LYS A 17 0.06 -6.75 14.60
CA LYS A 17 -0.02 -8.07 13.98
C LYS A 17 -1.43 -8.64 14.16
N GLY A 18 -2.21 -8.69 13.09
CA GLY A 18 -3.55 -9.30 13.07
C GLY A 18 -3.51 -10.80 13.32
N GLN A 19 -2.53 -11.46 12.72
CA GLN A 19 -2.27 -12.89 12.80
C GLN A 19 -3.23 -13.68 11.91
N ALA A 20 -4.35 -14.17 12.43
CA ALA A 20 -5.26 -15.01 11.66
C ALA A 20 -6.69 -14.59 11.98
N GLY A 21 -7.49 -14.30 10.97
CA GLY A 21 -8.80 -13.66 11.12
C GLY A 21 -8.93 -12.53 10.10
N ASP A 22 -10.13 -11.99 9.95
CA ASP A 22 -10.30 -10.75 9.19
C ASP A 22 -10.03 -9.58 10.15
N ASP A 23 -8.86 -8.97 10.06
CA ASP A 23 -8.39 -7.99 11.05
C ASP A 23 -8.54 -6.54 10.56
N GLU A 24 -8.81 -5.62 11.50
CA GLU A 24 -8.82 -4.18 11.26
C GLU A 24 -7.60 -3.54 11.93
N LEU A 25 -6.70 -2.94 11.14
CA LEU A 25 -5.42 -2.39 11.61
C LEU A 25 -5.33 -0.88 11.36
N ASP A 26 -5.21 -0.11 12.43
CA ASP A 26 -4.88 1.31 12.43
C ASP A 26 -3.62 1.55 13.27
N GLY A 27 -2.53 2.00 12.63
CA GLY A 27 -1.29 2.33 13.33
C GLY A 27 -1.45 3.48 14.33
N GLY A 28 -2.42 4.37 14.07
CA GLY A 28 -2.54 5.61 14.80
C GLY A 28 -1.59 6.65 14.23
N ALA A 29 -0.84 7.33 15.10
CA ALA A 29 0.12 8.38 14.76
C ALA A 29 1.54 7.95 15.12
N GLY A 30 2.44 7.93 14.14
CA GLY A 30 3.85 7.63 14.31
C GLY A 30 4.43 7.00 13.06
N ASP A 31 5.51 6.24 13.15
CA ASP A 31 5.97 5.44 12.00
C ASP A 31 5.73 3.96 12.32
N ASP A 32 4.63 3.43 11.80
CA ASP A 32 4.10 2.13 12.20
C ASP A 32 4.45 1.01 11.23
N THR A 33 4.38 -0.23 11.73
CA THR A 33 4.51 -1.44 10.92
C THR A 33 3.33 -2.36 11.15
N LEU A 34 2.57 -2.59 10.09
CA LEU A 34 1.31 -3.33 10.12
C LEU A 34 1.46 -4.66 9.38
N TYR A 35 1.12 -5.75 10.06
CA TYR A 35 1.06 -7.10 9.50
C TYR A 35 -0.38 -7.61 9.63
N GLY A 36 -1.08 -7.80 8.52
CA GLY A 36 -2.43 -8.41 8.54
C GLY A 36 -2.34 -9.88 8.92
N GLY A 37 -1.76 -10.68 8.02
CA GLY A 37 -1.52 -12.10 8.27
C GLY A 37 -2.38 -12.96 7.36
N ALA A 38 -3.29 -13.74 7.93
CA ALA A 38 -4.18 -14.61 7.20
C ALA A 38 -5.64 -14.20 7.41
N GLY A 39 -6.44 -14.17 6.35
CA GLY A 39 -7.79 -13.63 6.37
C GLY A 39 -7.89 -12.33 5.57
N ASN A 40 -9.07 -11.71 5.54
CA ASN A 40 -9.31 -10.50 4.78
C ASN A 40 -9.04 -9.28 5.67
N ASP A 41 -7.86 -8.70 5.55
CA ASP A 41 -7.44 -7.63 6.44
C ASP A 41 -7.76 -6.24 5.89
N THR A 42 -8.09 -5.31 6.78
CA THR A 42 -8.36 -3.91 6.46
C THR A 42 -7.36 -3.00 7.18
N TYR A 43 -6.57 -2.26 6.41
CA TYR A 43 -5.61 -1.29 6.91
C TYR A 43 -6.18 0.13 6.78
N TYR A 44 -6.07 0.94 7.82
CA TYR A 44 -6.50 2.33 7.82
C TYR A 44 -5.31 3.28 7.87
N TRP A 45 -5.25 4.23 6.94
CA TRP A 45 -4.16 5.21 6.87
C TRP A 45 -4.64 6.58 6.39
N GLY A 46 -4.03 7.66 6.84
CA GLY A 46 -4.35 9.00 6.33
C GLY A 46 -3.52 10.09 6.99
N ALA A 47 -4.00 11.33 6.90
CA ALA A 47 -3.31 12.48 7.48
C ALA A 47 -3.06 12.30 8.98
N GLY A 48 -1.82 12.50 9.42
CA GLY A 48 -1.40 12.35 10.81
C GLY A 48 -1.05 10.93 11.21
N SER A 49 -1.10 9.96 10.28
CA SER A 49 -0.63 8.61 10.54
C SER A 49 0.88 8.46 10.52
N GLY A 50 1.60 9.38 9.87
CA GLY A 50 3.06 9.30 9.72
C GLY A 50 3.52 8.34 8.62
N ASN A 51 4.72 7.78 8.76
CA ASN A 51 5.37 7.01 7.68
C ASN A 51 5.30 5.50 7.91
N ASP A 52 4.21 4.92 7.43
CA ASP A 52 3.82 3.57 7.77
C ASP A 52 4.23 2.54 6.72
N ARG A 53 4.30 1.29 7.18
CA ARG A 53 4.63 0.12 6.36
C ARG A 53 3.57 -0.95 6.52
N ILE A 54 3.02 -1.41 5.41
CA ILE A 54 2.15 -2.60 5.36
C ILE A 54 2.95 -3.78 4.85
N TYR A 55 2.96 -4.85 5.62
CA TYR A 55 3.43 -6.17 5.24
C TYR A 55 2.21 -7.09 5.12
N ASN A 56 1.58 -7.09 3.94
CA ASN A 56 0.34 -7.83 3.71
C ASN A 56 0.49 -9.32 3.99
N TYR A 57 1.52 -9.92 3.40
CA TYR A 57 1.84 -11.32 3.60
C TYR A 57 2.76 -11.54 4.80
N ASP A 58 2.27 -12.24 5.83
CA ASP A 58 3.11 -12.80 6.89
C ASP A 58 3.35 -14.30 6.66
N SER A 59 4.62 -14.67 6.44
CA SER A 59 5.01 -16.07 6.31
C SER A 59 4.75 -16.93 7.56
N GLY A 60 4.60 -16.30 8.74
CA GLY A 60 4.26 -16.93 10.02
C GLY A 60 2.77 -17.22 10.22
N SER A 61 1.90 -16.49 9.51
CA SER A 61 0.46 -16.70 9.42
C SER A 61 0.04 -16.49 7.97
N ARG A 62 0.28 -17.50 7.14
CA ARG A 62 0.04 -17.39 5.70
C ARG A 62 -1.45 -17.33 5.42
N GLY A 63 -1.89 -16.23 4.81
CA GLY A 63 -3.17 -16.17 4.13
C GLY A 63 -3.31 -17.17 2.99
N ASP A 64 -4.55 -17.40 2.56
CA ASP A 64 -4.86 -18.15 1.34
C ASP A 64 -4.84 -17.18 0.14
N ALA A 65 -4.62 -17.69 -1.08
CA ALA A 65 -4.71 -16.89 -2.30
C ALA A 65 -6.14 -16.34 -2.56
N SER A 66 -7.12 -16.75 -1.76
CA SER A 66 -8.48 -16.19 -1.75
C SER A 66 -8.64 -14.95 -0.91
N ASP A 67 -7.65 -14.58 -0.11
CA ASP A 67 -7.74 -13.46 0.82
C ASP A 67 -7.85 -12.14 0.04
N ILE A 68 -8.70 -11.25 0.54
CA ILE A 68 -9.03 -9.97 -0.06
C ILE A 68 -8.70 -8.87 0.93
N ASP A 69 -7.46 -8.39 0.85
CA ASP A 69 -6.95 -7.34 1.71
C ASP A 69 -7.27 -5.96 1.15
N LYS A 70 -7.48 -5.01 2.04
CA LYS A 70 -7.93 -3.68 1.68
C LYS A 70 -7.18 -2.58 2.42
N LEU A 71 -6.78 -1.55 1.69
CA LEU A 71 -6.41 -0.24 2.26
C LEU A 71 -7.61 0.70 2.22
N VAL A 72 -7.94 1.33 3.35
CA VAL A 72 -8.94 2.39 3.45
C VAL A 72 -8.26 3.68 3.90
N PHE A 73 -8.37 4.72 3.08
CA PHE A 73 -7.92 6.05 3.48
C PHE A 73 -8.89 6.69 4.48
N LYS A 74 -8.36 7.24 5.58
CA LYS A 74 -9.14 7.91 6.63
C LYS A 74 -9.84 9.16 6.08
N ALA A 75 -10.89 9.59 6.79
CA ALA A 75 -11.70 10.74 6.40
C ALA A 75 -10.86 12.01 6.15
N GLY A 76 -11.21 12.75 5.10
CA GLY A 76 -10.50 13.96 4.70
C GLY A 76 -9.38 13.76 3.67
N VAL A 77 -9.05 12.50 3.33
CA VAL A 77 -8.19 12.16 2.20
C VAL A 77 -9.04 11.97 0.94
N THR A 78 -8.70 12.65 -0.14
CA THR A 78 -9.30 12.49 -1.47
C THR A 78 -8.29 11.87 -2.44
N ALA A 79 -8.76 11.36 -3.58
CA ALA A 79 -7.86 10.85 -4.63
C ALA A 79 -6.85 11.90 -5.11
N ASP A 80 -7.28 13.17 -5.16
CA ASP A 80 -6.42 14.30 -5.54
C ASP A 80 -5.37 14.62 -4.48
N ASP A 81 -5.44 14.09 -3.26
CA ASP A 81 -4.40 14.30 -2.24
C ASP A 81 -3.25 13.29 -2.35
N LEU A 82 -3.42 12.24 -3.16
CA LEU A 82 -2.52 11.10 -3.23
C LEU A 82 -1.55 11.22 -4.40
N GLU A 83 -0.27 11.01 -4.11
CA GLU A 83 0.78 10.84 -5.11
C GLU A 83 1.35 9.42 -5.02
N TRP A 84 1.12 8.64 -6.07
CA TRP A 84 1.58 7.24 -6.14
C TRP A 84 2.97 7.15 -6.77
N SER A 85 3.80 6.26 -6.23
CA SER A 85 5.12 5.97 -6.77
C SER A 85 5.51 4.51 -6.52
N ARG A 86 6.53 4.06 -7.25
CA ARG A 86 7.18 2.77 -7.00
C ARG A 86 8.53 3.01 -6.35
N SER A 87 8.76 2.37 -5.21
CA SER A 87 10.05 2.36 -4.52
C SER A 87 10.60 0.94 -4.48
N GLY A 88 11.44 0.57 -5.46
CA GLY A 88 11.93 -0.80 -5.62
C GLY A 88 10.79 -1.81 -5.88
N GLN A 89 10.50 -2.67 -4.91
CA GLN A 89 9.38 -3.64 -4.98
C GLN A 89 8.13 -3.17 -4.23
N HIS A 90 8.11 -1.94 -3.71
CA HIS A 90 7.04 -1.39 -2.90
C HIS A 90 6.15 -0.47 -3.72
N LEU A 91 4.83 -0.56 -3.51
CA LEU A 91 3.91 0.50 -3.88
C LEU A 91 3.93 1.53 -2.76
N GLN A 92 4.19 2.78 -3.08
CA GLN A 92 4.24 3.87 -2.12
C GLN A 92 3.21 4.93 -2.49
N VAL A 93 2.49 5.42 -1.50
CA VAL A 93 1.65 6.61 -1.62
C VAL A 93 2.19 7.70 -0.70
N THR A 94 2.25 8.91 -1.22
CA THR A 94 2.58 10.12 -0.46
C THR A 94 1.33 10.98 -0.37
N LEU A 95 0.98 11.42 0.84
CA LEU A 95 -0.08 12.39 1.04
C LEU A 95 0.49 13.79 0.81
N LYS A 96 0.05 14.48 -0.25
CA LYS A 96 0.65 15.76 -0.68
C LYS A 96 0.56 16.87 0.36
N SER A 97 -0.46 16.84 1.21
CA SER A 97 -0.69 17.88 2.22
C SER A 97 0.31 17.83 3.38
N THR A 98 0.80 16.63 3.73
CA THR A 98 1.67 16.41 4.90
C THR A 98 3.08 15.94 4.51
N GLY A 99 3.22 15.31 3.34
CA GLY A 99 4.43 14.60 2.93
C GLY A 99 4.58 13.22 3.59
N GLU A 100 3.60 12.79 4.39
CA GLU A 100 3.57 11.46 5.00
C GLU A 100 3.44 10.38 3.94
N THR A 101 3.99 9.20 4.21
CA THR A 101 4.04 8.10 3.24
C THR A 101 3.49 6.81 3.81
N LEU A 102 2.80 6.04 2.97
CA LEU A 102 2.51 4.64 3.25
C LEU A 102 3.19 3.77 2.20
N SER A 103 3.95 2.78 2.66
CA SER A 103 4.60 1.79 1.79
C SER A 103 3.96 0.42 1.95
N ILE A 104 3.41 -0.13 0.87
CA ILE A 104 2.94 -1.52 0.80
C ILE A 104 4.11 -2.37 0.32
N TYR A 105 4.68 -3.13 1.25
CA TYR A 105 5.93 -3.85 1.02
C TYR A 105 5.74 -5.02 0.05
N TYR A 106 6.73 -5.22 -0.82
CA TYR A 106 6.77 -6.28 -1.82
C TYR A 106 5.55 -6.38 -2.77
N PHE A 107 4.73 -5.33 -2.88
CA PHE A 107 3.56 -5.27 -3.75
C PHE A 107 3.85 -5.73 -5.19
N PHE A 108 5.03 -5.42 -5.73
CA PHE A 108 5.44 -5.83 -7.09
C PHE A 108 6.21 -7.16 -7.16
N SER A 109 6.32 -7.90 -6.05
CA SER A 109 7.11 -9.14 -5.99
C SER A 109 6.29 -10.39 -6.29
N SER A 110 5.01 -10.43 -5.88
CA SER A 110 4.09 -11.56 -6.05
C SER A 110 2.69 -11.12 -5.62
N GLU A 111 1.66 -11.74 -6.19
CA GLU A 111 0.25 -11.52 -5.83
C GLU A 111 0.00 -11.66 -4.32
N ALA A 112 0.70 -12.56 -3.64
CA ALA A 112 0.53 -12.76 -2.19
C ALA A 112 0.84 -11.51 -1.35
N TYR A 113 1.72 -10.61 -1.83
CA TYR A 113 2.09 -9.38 -1.10
C TYR A 113 1.21 -8.18 -1.46
N ARG A 114 0.32 -8.32 -2.44
CA ARG A 114 -0.55 -7.24 -2.88
C ARG A 114 -1.74 -7.13 -1.94
N ILE A 115 -2.25 -5.91 -1.82
CA ILE A 115 -3.64 -5.69 -1.39
C ILE A 115 -4.55 -5.74 -2.62
N ASN A 116 -5.80 -6.13 -2.42
CA ASN A 116 -6.77 -6.36 -3.48
C ASN A 116 -7.63 -5.13 -3.75
N ALA A 117 -7.82 -4.27 -2.75
CA ALA A 117 -8.66 -3.08 -2.84
C ALA A 117 -8.03 -1.87 -2.17
N ILE A 118 -8.33 -0.69 -2.72
CA ILE A 118 -8.00 0.60 -2.16
C ILE A 118 -9.26 1.45 -2.19
N GLU A 119 -9.67 1.99 -1.06
CA GLU A 119 -10.89 2.78 -0.91
C GLU A 119 -10.62 4.11 -0.19
N LEU A 120 -11.38 5.14 -0.55
CA LEU A 120 -11.51 6.35 0.26
C LEU A 120 -12.56 6.15 1.36
N ALA A 121 -12.57 7.04 2.37
CA ALA A 121 -13.50 6.96 3.49
C ALA A 121 -14.99 6.98 3.11
N ASP A 122 -15.35 7.47 1.92
CA ASP A 122 -16.72 7.47 1.40
C ASP A 122 -17.09 6.19 0.65
N GLY A 123 -16.17 5.22 0.58
CA GLY A 123 -16.32 3.96 -0.15
C GLY A 123 -15.97 4.05 -1.63
N THR A 124 -15.46 5.19 -2.11
CA THR A 124 -14.95 5.30 -3.49
C THR A 124 -13.73 4.41 -3.66
N ALA A 125 -13.83 3.42 -4.55
CA ALA A 125 -12.71 2.56 -4.90
C ALA A 125 -11.72 3.28 -5.83
N LEU A 126 -10.43 3.17 -5.54
CA LEU A 126 -9.34 3.58 -6.41
C LEU A 126 -8.88 2.39 -7.25
N ASP A 127 -8.72 2.60 -8.55
CA ASP A 127 -8.33 1.55 -9.48
C ASP A 127 -6.81 1.29 -9.39
N ILE A 128 -6.45 0.15 -8.80
CA ILE A 128 -5.06 -0.31 -8.66
C ILE A 128 -4.38 -0.42 -10.03
N ALA A 129 -5.07 -0.91 -11.06
CA ALA A 129 -4.46 -1.06 -12.39
C ALA A 129 -4.14 0.31 -13.01
N ALA A 130 -5.02 1.31 -12.79
CA ALA A 130 -4.76 2.68 -13.21
C ALA A 130 -3.58 3.31 -12.45
N ILE A 131 -3.49 3.06 -11.14
CA ILE A 131 -2.35 3.50 -10.31
C ILE A 131 -1.04 2.88 -10.85
N GLU A 132 -1.04 1.59 -11.14
CA GLU A 132 0.14 0.90 -11.69
C GLU A 132 0.54 1.43 -13.07
N GLU A 133 -0.42 1.78 -13.92
CA GLU A 133 -0.14 2.37 -15.23
C GLU A 133 0.43 3.79 -15.11
N GLN A 134 -0.09 4.57 -14.16
CA GLN A 134 0.42 5.91 -13.85
C GLN A 134 1.90 5.87 -13.46
N ILE A 135 2.28 4.97 -12.55
CA ILE A 135 3.66 4.90 -12.04
C ILE A 135 4.64 4.28 -13.06
N LYS A 136 4.17 3.45 -14.01
CA LYS A 136 5.01 2.95 -15.12
C LYS A 136 5.42 4.07 -16.09
N THR A 137 4.49 4.98 -16.38
CA THR A 137 4.66 6.03 -17.40
C THR A 137 5.69 7.09 -16.98
N ILE A 138 5.93 7.27 -15.69
CA ILE A 138 6.83 8.31 -15.14
C ILE A 138 8.33 7.93 -15.26
N MET A 139 8.67 6.71 -15.70
CA MET A 139 10.06 6.26 -15.85
C MET A 139 10.80 6.75 -17.11
N GLY A 140 10.20 7.55 -18.00
CA GLY A 140 10.88 8.17 -19.13
C GLY A 140 10.70 9.68 -19.16
N THR A 141 11.76 10.47 -19.00
CA THR A 141 11.77 11.91 -19.30
C THR A 141 12.59 12.19 -20.57
N GLU A 142 12.48 13.40 -21.14
CA GLU A 142 13.22 13.83 -22.35
C GLU A 142 14.74 14.04 -22.11
N GLY A 143 15.26 13.66 -20.93
CA GLY A 143 16.69 13.71 -20.59
C GLY A 143 17.44 12.41 -20.90
N ASN A 144 18.78 12.44 -20.81
CA ASN A 144 19.59 11.22 -20.79
C ASN A 144 19.31 10.43 -19.50
N ASP A 145 18.25 9.63 -19.51
CA ASP A 145 17.90 8.75 -18.40
C ASP A 145 18.57 7.39 -18.59
N SER A 146 19.23 6.90 -17.54
CA SER A 146 19.74 5.53 -17.49
C SER A 146 18.56 4.59 -17.25
N LEU A 147 17.88 4.24 -18.34
CA LEU A 147 16.73 3.34 -18.36
C LEU A 147 17.22 1.90 -18.10
N SER A 148 17.18 1.46 -16.85
CA SER A 148 17.28 0.03 -16.53
C SER A 148 15.88 -0.57 -16.64
N GLY A 149 15.54 -1.07 -17.84
CA GLY A 149 14.26 -1.75 -18.08
C GLY A 149 14.10 -2.99 -17.21
N TYR A 150 12.85 -3.32 -16.86
CA TYR A 150 12.49 -4.59 -16.22
C TYR A 150 11.91 -5.56 -17.26
N GLU A 151 12.18 -6.84 -17.07
CA GLU A 151 12.14 -7.92 -18.08
C GLU A 151 10.76 -8.37 -18.62
N GLN A 152 9.74 -7.51 -18.80
CA GLN A 152 8.55 -7.89 -19.56
C GLN A 152 8.06 -6.76 -20.46
N GLU A 153 8.13 -6.99 -21.78
CA GLU A 153 7.64 -6.20 -22.93
C GLU A 153 7.17 -4.76 -22.69
N ASP A 154 8.06 -3.87 -22.23
CA ASP A 154 7.77 -2.44 -22.24
C ASP A 154 7.97 -1.88 -23.66
N LYS A 155 6.89 -1.35 -24.24
CA LYS A 155 6.96 -0.50 -25.44
C LYS A 155 7.59 0.83 -25.05
N ILE A 156 8.91 0.89 -25.18
CA ILE A 156 9.67 2.13 -25.06
C ILE A 156 9.34 3.02 -26.26
N TYR A 157 8.51 4.03 -26.05
CA TYR A 157 8.33 5.11 -27.03
C TYR A 157 9.47 6.11 -26.86
N GLY A 158 10.54 5.92 -27.63
CA GLY A 158 11.50 6.99 -27.85
C GLY A 158 10.83 8.08 -28.69
N LEU A 159 10.58 9.25 -28.09
CA LEU A 159 10.28 10.45 -28.88
C LEU A 159 11.63 10.98 -29.39
N GLY A 160 11.94 10.64 -30.64
CA GLY A 160 12.91 11.37 -31.46
C GLY A 160 12.26 12.55 -32.17
#